data_AF-A0A0P1AIH7-F1
#
_entry.id   AF-A0A0P1AIH7-F1
#
_cell.length_a   1.000
_cell.length_b   1.000
_cell.length_c   1.000
_cell.angle_alpha   90.00
_cell.angle_beta   90.00
_cell.angle_gamma   90.00
#
_symmetry.space_group_name_H-M   'P 1'
#
loop_
_entity.id
_entity.type
_entity.pdbx_description
1 polymer ?
#
loop_
_entity_poly.entity_id
_entity_poly.type
_entity_poly.pdbx_seq_one_letter_code
_entity_poly.pdbx_strand_id
1 'polypeptide(L)'
;MAKKGADARHHAIVELKDENVNRLSSSIKCEASVMHLLSPATIELANYVVKYLDEEDPGIFVQIIDQIALHDALTLPNSPISQGIDADESTKAFRGWLINGAWNVRANSQVCQNSTFSLAFHQLTQGDALNIVLGQWLQQRWNTQMQDHQIETFAIVFWMAGTGPRRATFTTHQNIFGLI
;
A
#
# COMPACT_ATOMS: atom_id res chain seq x y z
N MET A 1 17.55 41.65 3.35
CA MET A 1 16.26 40.93 3.42
C MET A 1 16.49 39.52 2.92
N ALA A 2 16.38 38.53 3.81
CA ALA A 2 16.58 37.12 3.50
C ALA A 2 15.25 36.46 3.11
N LYS A 3 15.19 35.86 1.90
CA LYS A 3 14.26 34.78 1.55
C LYS A 3 15.07 33.67 0.88
N LYS A 4 15.74 32.87 1.71
CA LYS A 4 16.30 31.55 1.35
C LYS A 4 15.91 30.63 2.50
N GLY A 5 14.84 29.85 2.35
CA GLY A 5 14.34 29.04 3.46
C GLY A 5 13.30 27.98 3.17
N ALA A 6 12.76 27.88 1.95
CA ALA A 6 11.71 26.89 1.64
C ALA A 6 12.14 25.83 0.60
N ASP A 7 13.00 26.17 -0.35
CA ASP A 7 13.31 25.25 -1.48
C ASP A 7 14.39 24.21 -1.18
N ALA A 8 15.24 24.41 -0.17
CA ALA A 8 16.33 23.47 0.12
C ALA A 8 15.85 22.17 0.79
N ARG A 9 14.64 22.14 1.37
CA ARG A 9 14.10 20.96 2.06
C ARG A 9 13.39 19.98 1.13
N HIS A 10 13.05 20.40 -0.09
CA HIS A 10 12.37 19.55 -1.08
C HIS A 10 13.36 18.84 -2.02
N HIS A 11 14.60 19.33 -2.14
CA HIS A 11 15.64 18.73 -2.99
C HIS A 11 16.70 17.89 -2.25
N ALA A 12 16.64 17.82 -0.91
CA ALA A 12 17.64 17.06 -0.13
C ALA A 12 17.32 15.57 0.06
N ILE A 13 16.29 15.04 -0.61
CA ILE A 13 15.87 13.62 -0.51
C ILE A 13 16.09 12.90 -1.85
N VAL A 14 17.08 13.36 -2.63
CA VAL A 14 17.58 12.65 -3.80
C VAL A 14 19.07 12.43 -3.58
N GLU A 15 19.38 11.55 -2.64
CA GLU A 15 20.67 10.83 -2.51
C GLU A 15 20.66 9.98 -1.22
N LEU A 16 19.70 9.06 -1.09
CA LEU A 16 19.91 7.88 -0.25
C LEU A 16 20.24 6.71 -1.17
N LYS A 17 21.45 6.75 -1.73
CA LYS A 17 22.16 5.51 -2.11
C LYS A 17 22.62 4.84 -0.81
N ASP A 18 21.66 4.34 -0.04
CA ASP A 18 21.94 3.59 1.18
C ASP A 18 21.68 2.12 0.88
N GLU A 19 22.64 1.26 1.17
CA GLU A 19 22.52 -0.22 1.11
C GLU A 19 21.44 -0.78 2.07
N ASN A 20 20.66 0.09 2.70
CA ASN A 20 19.61 -0.18 3.69
C ASN A 20 18.17 -0.04 3.16
N VAL A 21 17.94 0.33 1.89
CA VAL A 21 16.56 0.43 1.34
C VAL A 21 15.80 -0.91 1.41
N ASN A 22 16.52 -2.03 1.53
CA ASN A 22 15.95 -3.37 1.58
C ASN A 22 15.82 -3.96 3.01
N ARG A 23 16.00 -3.16 4.06
CA ARG A 23 15.92 -3.66 5.45
C ARG A 23 14.83 -2.93 6.23
N LEU A 24 13.93 -3.70 6.86
CA LEU A 24 13.01 -3.15 7.84
C LEU A 24 13.78 -2.61 9.05
N SER A 25 13.27 -1.51 9.59
CA SER A 25 13.72 -0.93 10.85
C SER A 25 13.65 -1.98 11.95
N SER A 26 14.64 -1.99 12.84
CA SER A 26 14.64 -2.84 14.03
C SER A 26 13.46 -2.57 14.98
N SER A 27 12.75 -1.47 14.78
CA SER A 27 11.52 -1.13 15.51
C SER A 27 10.27 -1.83 14.96
N ILE A 28 10.39 -2.50 13.82
CA ILE A 28 9.33 -3.27 13.17
C ILE A 28 9.64 -4.76 13.37
N LYS A 29 8.80 -5.46 14.13
CA LYS A 29 8.81 -6.93 14.16
C LYS A 29 8.09 -7.43 12.93
N CYS A 30 8.73 -8.32 12.16
CA CYS A 30 8.14 -8.95 11.00
C CYS A 30 8.49 -10.43 11.01
N GLU A 31 7.51 -11.29 10.76
CA GLU A 31 7.76 -12.71 10.59
C GLU A 31 8.55 -12.97 9.30
N ALA A 32 9.38 -14.02 9.30
CA ALA A 32 10.24 -14.33 8.15
C ALA A 32 9.42 -14.62 6.88
N SER A 33 8.31 -15.33 7.02
CA SER A 33 7.35 -15.61 5.94
C SER A 33 6.82 -14.34 5.28
N VAL A 34 6.49 -13.32 6.08
CA VAL A 34 6.02 -12.01 5.59
C VAL A 34 7.15 -11.21 4.97
N MET A 35 8.33 -11.22 5.59
CA MET A 35 9.50 -10.47 5.13
C MET A 35 9.88 -10.83 3.68
N HIS A 36 9.76 -12.10 3.30
CA HIS A 36 10.03 -12.57 1.95
C HIS A 36 9.08 -12.02 0.87
N LEU A 37 7.91 -11.48 1.26
CA LEU A 37 6.90 -10.94 0.35
C LEU A 37 7.03 -9.42 0.14
N LEU A 38 7.83 -8.74 0.96
CA LEU A 38 7.94 -7.29 0.92
C LEU A 38 8.87 -6.85 -0.20
N SER A 39 8.35 -6.03 -1.11
CA SER A 39 9.17 -5.29 -2.05
C SER A 39 10.00 -4.22 -1.32
N PRO A 40 11.14 -3.79 -1.89
CA PRO A 40 11.91 -2.67 -1.38
C PRO A 40 11.07 -1.41 -1.11
N ALA A 41 10.12 -1.10 -2.01
CA ALA A 41 9.23 0.05 -1.85
C ALA A 41 8.31 -0.12 -0.62
N THR A 42 7.76 -1.31 -0.39
CA THR A 42 6.94 -1.59 0.81
C THR A 42 7.78 -1.48 2.08
N ILE A 43 9.04 -1.92 2.06
CA ILE A 43 9.97 -1.77 3.19
C ILE A 43 10.24 -0.30 3.49
N GLU A 44 10.51 0.51 2.46
CA GLU A 44 10.71 1.96 2.61
C GLU A 44 9.48 2.64 3.21
N LEU A 45 8.30 2.34 2.68
CA LEU A 45 7.03 2.84 3.22
C LEU A 45 6.82 2.41 4.68
N ALA A 46 7.08 1.14 5.01
CA ALA A 46 6.95 0.63 6.38
C ALA A 46 7.89 1.37 7.34
N ASN A 47 9.14 1.59 6.94
CA ASN A 47 10.14 2.33 7.71
C ASN A 47 9.78 3.81 7.88
N TYR A 48 9.08 4.39 6.92
CA TYR A 48 8.53 5.74 7.06
C TYR A 48 7.36 5.74 8.06
N VAL A 49 6.37 4.88 7.85
CA VAL A 49 5.12 4.83 8.62
C VAL A 49 5.37 4.57 10.10
N VAL A 50 6.27 3.64 10.45
CA VAL A 50 6.55 3.30 11.85
C VAL A 50 6.98 4.50 12.69
N LYS A 51 7.53 5.56 12.08
CA LYS A 51 7.92 6.79 12.80
C LYS A 51 6.74 7.58 13.35
N TYR A 52 5.53 7.29 12.86
CA TYR A 52 4.29 8.01 13.15
C TYR A 52 3.22 7.14 13.80
N LEU A 53 3.49 5.87 14.07
CA LEU A 53 2.56 4.98 14.77
C LEU A 53 2.76 5.06 16.27
N ASP A 54 1.66 5.22 16.99
CA ASP A 54 1.56 4.98 18.43
C ASP A 54 0.95 3.60 18.72
N GLU A 55 0.68 3.27 19.98
CA GLU A 55 0.09 1.99 20.35
C GLU A 55 -1.33 1.84 19.74
N GLU A 56 -1.64 0.65 19.25
CA GLU A 56 -2.94 0.30 18.61
C GLU A 56 -3.24 0.98 17.26
N ASP A 57 -2.40 1.92 16.81
CA ASP A 57 -2.53 2.56 15.50
C ASP A 57 -2.27 1.56 14.36
N PRO A 58 -3.23 1.37 13.44
CA PRO A 58 -3.05 0.55 12.27
C PRO A 58 -2.38 1.31 11.12
N GLY A 59 -1.50 0.59 10.42
CA GLY A 59 -0.98 0.94 9.10
C GLY A 59 -1.40 -0.11 8.08
N ILE A 60 -1.97 0.32 6.95
CA ILE A 60 -2.35 -0.56 5.83
C ILE A 60 -1.39 -0.33 4.67
N PHE A 61 -0.89 -1.41 4.09
CA PHE A 61 -0.01 -1.37 2.93
C PHE A 61 -0.60 -2.19 1.81
N VAL A 62 -0.53 -1.69 0.59
CA VAL A 62 -0.96 -2.40 -0.61
C VAL A 62 0.24 -2.49 -1.53
N GLN A 63 0.58 -3.69 -1.98
CA GLN A 63 1.65 -3.94 -2.95
C GLN A 63 1.07 -4.61 -4.19
N ILE A 64 1.17 -3.98 -5.34
CA ILE A 64 0.85 -4.55 -6.66
C ILE A 64 2.07 -5.38 -7.09
N ILE A 65 1.87 -6.68 -7.24
CA ILE A 65 2.92 -7.65 -7.59
C ILE A 65 2.88 -8.07 -9.06
N ASP A 66 1.74 -7.91 -9.73
CA ASP A 66 1.58 -8.20 -11.15
C ASP A 66 0.65 -7.17 -11.82
N GLN A 67 1.22 -6.32 -12.66
CA GLN A 67 0.45 -5.30 -13.38
C GLN A 67 -0.35 -5.86 -14.55
N ILE A 68 0.10 -6.96 -15.15
CA ILE A 68 -0.58 -7.58 -16.28
C ILE A 68 -1.83 -8.27 -15.76
N ALA A 69 -1.71 -9.06 -14.69
CA ALA A 69 -2.86 -9.66 -14.04
C ALA A 69 -3.85 -8.60 -13.52
N LEU A 70 -3.36 -7.48 -12.97
CA LEU A 70 -4.23 -6.34 -12.62
C LEU A 70 -4.93 -5.78 -13.87
N HIS A 71 -4.18 -5.50 -14.94
CA HIS A 71 -4.72 -4.96 -16.19
C HIS A 71 -5.84 -5.84 -16.76
N ASP A 72 -5.62 -7.16 -16.77
CA ASP A 72 -6.60 -8.13 -17.22
C ASP A 72 -7.79 -8.18 -16.26
N ALA A 73 -7.58 -8.12 -14.94
CA ALA A 73 -8.65 -8.07 -13.96
C ALA A 73 -9.60 -6.87 -14.18
N LEU A 74 -9.06 -5.72 -14.58
CA LEU A 74 -9.85 -4.51 -14.83
C LEU A 74 -10.70 -4.60 -16.12
N THR A 75 -10.44 -5.56 -17.01
CA THR A 75 -11.32 -5.84 -18.17
C THR A 75 -12.64 -6.48 -17.77
N LEU A 76 -12.66 -7.14 -16.60
CA LEU A 76 -13.77 -8.00 -16.21
C LEU A 76 -15.03 -7.19 -15.88
N PRO A 77 -16.22 -7.75 -16.17
CA PRO A 77 -17.47 -7.12 -15.77
C PRO A 77 -17.52 -6.86 -14.27
N ASN A 78 -18.11 -5.74 -13.87
CA ASN A 78 -18.20 -5.28 -12.48
C ASN A 78 -16.87 -4.90 -11.82
N SER A 79 -15.79 -4.74 -12.59
CA SER A 79 -14.60 -4.04 -12.09
C SER A 79 -15.02 -2.67 -11.53
N PRO A 80 -14.55 -2.28 -10.32
CA PRO A 80 -14.91 -1.01 -9.70
C PRO A 80 -14.32 0.19 -10.44
N ILE A 81 -13.39 -0.06 -11.36
CA ILE A 81 -12.72 0.94 -12.19
C ILE A 81 -12.58 0.44 -13.63
N SER A 82 -12.53 1.38 -14.56
CA SER A 82 -12.20 1.06 -15.95
C SER A 82 -10.72 0.71 -16.10
N GLN A 83 -10.45 -0.24 -16.97
CA GLN A 83 -9.10 -0.55 -17.43
C GLN A 83 -8.48 0.69 -18.12
N GLY A 84 -7.19 0.91 -17.89
CA GLY A 84 -6.40 1.87 -18.65
C GLY A 84 -6.08 1.36 -20.07
N ILE A 85 -5.48 2.21 -20.90
CA ILE A 85 -5.04 1.83 -22.25
C ILE A 85 -3.93 0.78 -22.21
N ASP A 86 -3.16 0.75 -21.12
CA ASP A 86 -2.11 -0.21 -20.83
C ASP A 86 -2.07 -0.56 -19.33
N ALA A 87 -1.13 -1.42 -18.96
CA ALA A 87 -0.95 -1.90 -17.60
C ALA A 87 -0.54 -0.77 -16.62
N ASP A 88 0.27 0.19 -17.06
CA ASP A 88 0.72 1.29 -16.22
C ASP A 88 -0.42 2.27 -15.91
N GLU A 89 -1.24 2.62 -16.90
CA GLU A 89 -2.45 3.43 -16.70
C GLU A 89 -3.50 2.70 -15.86
N SER A 90 -3.58 1.38 -15.99
CA SER A 90 -4.45 0.53 -15.14
C SER A 90 -4.00 0.56 -13.69
N THR A 91 -2.70 0.46 -13.45
CA THR A 91 -2.10 0.62 -12.12
C THR A 91 -2.39 2.01 -11.55
N LYS A 92 -2.25 3.08 -12.33
CA LYS A 92 -2.59 4.44 -11.89
C LYS A 92 -4.08 4.58 -11.52
N ALA A 93 -4.97 4.06 -12.37
CA ALA A 93 -6.41 4.08 -12.12
C ALA A 93 -6.76 3.30 -10.84
N PHE A 94 -6.16 2.12 -10.66
CA PHE A 94 -6.33 1.30 -9.46
C PHE A 94 -5.89 2.02 -8.20
N ARG A 95 -4.69 2.61 -8.22
CA ARG A 95 -4.22 3.42 -7.08
C ARG A 95 -5.10 4.61 -6.79
N GLY A 96 -5.52 5.33 -7.82
CA GLY A 96 -6.45 6.46 -7.68
C GLY A 96 -7.75 6.03 -7.01
N TRP A 97 -8.28 4.87 -7.37
CA TRP A 97 -9.46 4.29 -6.73
C TRP A 97 -9.24 3.91 -5.27
N LEU A 98 -8.11 3.31 -4.92
CA LEU A 98 -7.78 3.01 -3.52
C LEU A 98 -7.64 4.26 -2.67
N ILE A 99 -6.98 5.28 -3.21
CA ILE A 99 -6.83 6.57 -2.56
C ILE A 99 -8.20 7.24 -2.36
N ASN A 100 -9.04 7.22 -3.39
CA ASN A 100 -10.39 7.80 -3.34
C ASN A 100 -11.30 7.04 -2.38
N GLY A 101 -11.22 5.71 -2.35
CA GLY A 101 -11.98 4.91 -1.39
C GLY A 101 -11.56 5.22 0.05
N ALA A 102 -10.30 5.62 0.27
CA ALA A 102 -9.77 6.04 1.55
C ALA A 102 -10.03 7.53 1.86
N TRP A 103 -11.00 8.19 1.22
CA TRP A 103 -11.33 9.61 1.42
C TRP A 103 -11.62 10.04 2.87
N ASN A 104 -12.07 9.12 3.73
CA ASN A 104 -12.27 9.38 5.17
C ASN A 104 -10.96 9.37 5.98
N VAL A 105 -9.87 8.93 5.37
CA VAL A 105 -8.54 8.93 5.96
C VAL A 105 -7.92 10.31 5.79
N ARG A 106 -7.28 10.83 6.85
CA ARG A 106 -6.62 12.15 6.81
C ARG A 106 -5.64 12.21 5.63
N ALA A 107 -5.61 13.31 4.89
CA ALA A 107 -4.74 13.45 3.71
C ALA A 107 -3.24 13.21 4.00
N ASN A 108 -2.78 13.45 5.24
CA ASN A 108 -1.39 13.24 5.67
C ASN A 108 -1.04 11.78 5.97
N SER A 109 -2.04 10.89 5.99
CA SER A 109 -1.90 9.46 6.23
C SER A 109 -1.43 8.68 5.01
N GLN A 110 -1.42 9.33 3.83
CA GLN A 110 -1.10 8.69 2.56
C GLN A 110 0.36 8.97 2.22
N VAL A 111 1.19 7.93 2.18
CA VAL A 111 2.60 8.09 1.85
C VAL A 111 2.77 7.89 0.35
N CYS A 112 2.82 9.01 -0.39
CA CYS A 112 3.11 8.98 -1.82
C CYS A 112 4.62 9.14 -2.04
N GLN A 113 5.36 8.04 -2.05
CA GLN A 113 6.77 8.04 -2.43
C GLN A 113 6.93 7.25 -3.73
N ASN A 114 6.87 7.93 -4.88
CA ASN A 114 7.29 7.57 -6.26
C ASN A 114 7.10 6.14 -6.82
N SER A 115 6.60 5.19 -6.04
CA SER A 115 6.41 3.80 -6.39
C SER A 115 5.04 3.69 -7.02
N THR A 116 4.96 3.20 -8.26
CA THR A 116 3.70 2.80 -8.91
C THR A 116 3.12 1.53 -8.32
N PHE A 117 3.84 0.85 -7.43
CA PHE A 117 3.53 -0.51 -7.01
C PHE A 117 3.16 -0.64 -5.54
N SER A 118 3.34 0.43 -4.75
CA SER A 118 3.08 0.35 -3.31
C SER A 118 2.35 1.59 -2.81
N LEU A 119 1.45 1.37 -1.85
CA LEU A 119 0.71 2.41 -1.14
C LEU A 119 0.73 2.09 0.36
N ALA A 120 0.77 3.15 1.17
CA ALA A 120 0.63 3.03 2.62
C ALA A 120 -0.34 4.07 3.17
N PHE A 121 -1.17 3.62 4.10
CA PHE A 121 -2.13 4.41 4.87
C PHE A 121 -1.79 4.27 6.36
N HIS A 122 -1.65 5.37 7.11
CA HIS A 122 -1.34 5.36 8.55
C HIS A 122 -2.17 6.39 9.33
N GLN A 123 -2.06 6.45 10.67
CA GLN A 123 -2.94 7.31 11.50
C GLN A 123 -4.44 7.05 11.25
N LEU A 124 -4.76 5.77 11.08
CA LEU A 124 -6.11 5.27 10.85
C LEU A 124 -6.77 4.98 12.19
N THR A 125 -8.10 5.09 12.29
CA THR A 125 -8.79 4.33 13.34
C THR A 125 -8.85 2.86 12.93
N GLN A 126 -9.07 1.95 13.89
CA GLN A 126 -9.34 0.54 13.58
C GLN A 126 -10.52 0.39 12.60
N GLY A 127 -11.57 1.21 12.76
CA GLY A 127 -12.70 1.25 11.85
C GLY A 127 -12.31 1.68 10.43
N ASP A 128 -11.44 2.68 10.29
CA ASP A 128 -10.95 3.11 8.97
C ASP A 128 -10.09 2.05 8.31
N ALA A 129 -9.19 1.41 9.07
CA ALA A 129 -8.35 0.34 8.56
C ALA A 129 -9.18 -0.87 8.09
N LEU A 130 -10.21 -1.25 8.85
CA LEU A 130 -11.16 -2.29 8.44
C LEU A 130 -12.00 -1.86 7.23
N ASN A 131 -12.45 -0.61 7.17
CA ASN A 131 -13.20 -0.10 6.01
C ASN A 131 -12.33 -0.04 4.75
N ILE A 132 -11.05 0.26 4.89
CA ILE A 132 -10.09 0.10 3.80
C ILE A 132 -10.07 -1.38 3.45
N VAL A 133 -9.55 -2.27 4.31
CA VAL A 133 -9.27 -3.69 4.03
C VAL A 133 -10.48 -4.56 3.66
N LEU A 134 -11.68 -4.22 4.11
CA LEU A 134 -12.90 -5.00 3.86
C LEU A 134 -13.88 -4.24 2.97
N GLY A 135 -14.12 -2.96 3.24
CA GLY A 135 -15.19 -2.19 2.59
C GLY A 135 -14.91 -1.89 1.12
N GLN A 136 -13.68 -1.53 0.76
CA GLN A 136 -13.34 -1.24 -0.63
C GLN A 136 -13.10 -2.50 -1.47
N TRP A 137 -12.61 -3.57 -0.84
CA TRP A 137 -12.07 -4.72 -1.56
C TRP A 137 -13.04 -5.91 -1.66
N LEU A 138 -14.13 -5.93 -0.88
CA LEU A 138 -15.18 -6.96 -0.99
C LEU A 138 -16.16 -6.66 -2.14
N GLN A 139 -15.64 -6.46 -3.36
CA GLN A 139 -16.45 -6.42 -4.58
C GLN A 139 -16.82 -7.86 -4.98
N GLN A 140 -17.76 -8.47 -4.25
CA GLN A 140 -18.09 -9.91 -4.37
C GLN A 140 -18.28 -10.36 -5.82
N ARG A 141 -18.95 -9.55 -6.65
CA ARG A 141 -19.18 -9.88 -8.06
C ARG A 141 -17.91 -9.86 -8.90
N TRP A 142 -17.03 -8.88 -8.68
CA TRP A 142 -15.73 -8.81 -9.36
C TRP A 142 -14.82 -9.96 -8.91
N ASN A 143 -14.82 -10.29 -7.62
CA ASN A 143 -14.08 -11.43 -7.07
C ASN A 143 -14.53 -12.76 -7.69
N THR A 144 -15.84 -12.97 -7.86
CA THR A 144 -16.35 -14.15 -8.58
C THR A 144 -15.86 -14.16 -10.04
N GLN A 145 -15.92 -13.03 -10.74
CA GLN A 145 -15.42 -12.96 -12.12
C GLN A 145 -13.92 -13.26 -12.23
N MET A 146 -13.11 -12.77 -11.29
CA MET A 146 -11.67 -13.05 -11.23
C MET A 146 -11.40 -14.55 -11.03
N GLN A 147 -12.20 -15.23 -10.19
CA GLN A 147 -12.11 -16.68 -10.00
C GLN A 147 -12.53 -17.43 -11.27
N ASP A 148 -13.65 -17.05 -11.89
CA ASP A 148 -14.17 -17.68 -13.11
C ASP A 148 -13.17 -17.57 -14.27
N HIS A 149 -12.45 -16.45 -14.36
CA HIS A 149 -11.44 -16.17 -15.40
C HIS A 149 -10.02 -16.55 -14.99
N GLN A 150 -9.83 -17.18 -13.82
CA GLN A 150 -8.53 -17.61 -13.31
C GLN A 150 -7.47 -16.51 -13.26
N ILE A 151 -7.87 -15.30 -12.89
CA ILE A 151 -6.94 -14.18 -12.70
C ILE A 151 -6.04 -14.49 -11.49
N GLU A 152 -4.73 -14.43 -11.73
CA GLU A 152 -3.71 -14.63 -10.70
C GLU A 152 -3.69 -13.51 -9.66
N THR A 153 -2.98 -13.74 -8.55
CA THR A 153 -2.85 -12.72 -7.50
C THR A 153 -2.04 -11.53 -8.01
N PHE A 154 -2.67 -10.36 -8.11
CA PHE A 154 -2.02 -9.14 -8.59
C PHE A 154 -1.63 -8.15 -7.49
N ALA A 155 -2.17 -8.28 -6.28
CA ALA A 155 -1.77 -7.44 -5.16
C ALA A 155 -1.87 -8.14 -3.79
N ILE A 156 -1.04 -7.69 -2.85
CA ILE A 156 -0.98 -8.16 -1.47
C ILE A 156 -1.30 -7.00 -0.54
N VAL A 157 -2.11 -7.26 0.49
CA VAL A 157 -2.41 -6.29 1.55
C VAL A 157 -1.71 -6.71 2.83
N PHE A 158 -0.99 -5.76 3.43
CA PHE A 158 -0.30 -5.95 4.69
C PHE A 158 -0.87 -5.04 5.77
N TRP A 159 -0.81 -5.52 7.00
CA TRP A 159 -1.23 -4.82 8.19
C TRP A 159 -0.03 -4.61 9.11
N MET A 160 0.16 -3.37 9.55
CA MET A 160 1.11 -3.00 10.58
C MET A 160 0.34 -2.54 11.82
N ALA A 161 0.53 -3.23 12.95
CA ALA A 161 -0.06 -2.84 14.23
C ALA A 161 0.97 -2.11 15.09
N GLY A 162 0.66 -0.90 15.53
CA GLY A 162 1.44 -0.18 16.53
C GLY A 162 1.48 -0.92 17.86
N THR A 163 2.67 -1.02 18.46
CA THR A 163 2.93 -1.77 19.72
C THR A 163 3.55 -0.88 20.80
N GLY A 164 3.40 0.43 20.63
CA GLY A 164 4.03 1.46 21.45
C GLY A 164 4.73 2.51 20.59
N PRO A 165 5.28 3.57 21.20
CA PRO A 165 5.83 4.71 20.47
C PRO A 165 6.89 4.28 19.46
N ARG A 166 6.58 4.48 18.17
CA ARG A 166 7.46 4.16 17.04
C ARG A 166 7.87 2.68 16.94
N ARG A 167 7.02 1.78 17.42
CA ARG A 167 7.24 0.33 17.35
C ARG A 167 6.03 -0.35 16.76
N ALA A 168 6.24 -1.35 15.92
CA ALA A 168 5.13 -2.04 15.27
C ALA A 168 5.41 -3.52 15.02
N THR A 169 4.33 -4.27 14.79
CA THR A 169 4.36 -5.62 14.24
C THR A 169 3.75 -5.61 12.84
N PHE A 170 4.47 -6.14 11.86
CA PHE A 170 4.06 -6.23 10.47
C PHE A 170 3.59 -7.64 10.14
N THR A 171 2.39 -7.76 9.59
CA THR A 171 1.71 -9.02 9.28
C THR A 171 1.10 -8.95 7.90
N THR A 172 1.01 -10.08 7.20
CA THR A 172 0.19 -10.20 6.00
C THR A 172 -1.28 -10.31 6.39
N HIS A 173 -2.12 -9.48 5.78
CA HIS A 173 -3.56 -9.54 5.96
C HIS A 173 -4.17 -10.01 4.63
N GLN A 174 -3.96 -11.29 4.34
CA GLN A 174 -4.46 -12.01 3.15
C GLN A 174 -3.95 -11.55 1.77
N ASN A 175 -3.91 -12.50 0.83
CA ASN A 175 -3.88 -12.21 -0.61
C ASN A 175 -5.32 -11.87 -0.99
N ILE A 176 -5.64 -10.58 -1.12
CA ILE A 176 -7.03 -10.14 -1.30
C ILE A 176 -7.47 -10.21 -2.78
N PHE A 177 -6.55 -10.47 -3.72
CA PHE A 177 -6.82 -10.48 -5.16
C PHE A 177 -6.35 -11.78 -5.79
N GLY A 178 -7.20 -12.43 -6.60
CA GLY A 178 -6.85 -13.61 -7.40
C GLY A 178 -7.03 -14.98 -6.71
N LEU A 179 -6.76 -16.04 -7.47
CA LEU A 179 -6.73 -17.42 -6.95
C LEU A 179 -5.46 -17.68 -6.12
N ILE A 180 -5.61 -18.47 -5.05
CA ILE A 180 -4.52 -19.02 -4.22
C ILE A 180 -4.26 -20.47 -4.64
#